data_AF-A0A948V5U0-F1
#
_entry.id   AF-A0A948V5U0-F1
#
_cell.length_a   1.000
_cell.length_b   1.000
_cell.length_c   1.000
_cell.angle_alpha   90.00
_cell.angle_beta   90.00
_cell.angle_gamma   90.00
#
_symmetry.space_group_name_H-M   'P 1'
#
loop_
_entity.id
_entity.type
_entity.pdbx_description
1 polymer ?
#
loop_
_entity_poly.entity_id
_entity_poly.type
_entity_poly.pdbx_seq_one_letter_code
_entity_poly.pdbx_strand_id
1 'polypeptide(L)'
;MGWTMLKAQRLDADSIMEALRTGSFYASCGPTIEDCRIENNNIVLRCSAVKEAHLIGRWASGHSFYADGENDIMEIKFPIDKNWKYVRVELVDRQGNRAWTNPFIL
;
A
#
# COMPACT_ATOMS: atom_id res chain seq x y z
N MET A 1 14.73 7.30 -8.46
CA MET A 1 13.80 7.16 -9.60
C MET A 1 12.52 6.53 -9.08
N GLY A 2 11.35 6.88 -9.62
CA GLY A 2 10.06 6.30 -9.21
C GLY A 2 9.23 5.88 -10.42
N TRP A 3 8.27 4.99 -10.21
CA TRP A 3 7.40 4.42 -11.24
C TRP A 3 5.99 4.18 -10.72
N THR A 4 5.05 4.03 -11.65
CA THR A 4 3.66 3.62 -11.36
C THR A 4 3.52 2.14 -11.61
N MET A 5 3.11 1.40 -10.59
CA MET A 5 2.76 -0.01 -10.68
C MET A 5 1.28 -0.15 -10.98
N LEU A 6 0.94 -0.86 -12.06
CA LEU A 6 -0.43 -0.99 -12.57
C LEU A 6 -0.95 -2.41 -12.34
N LYS A 7 -2.18 -2.53 -11.84
CA LYS A 7 -2.93 -3.79 -11.79
C LYS A 7 -3.88 -3.83 -13.00
N ALA A 8 -3.39 -4.35 -14.12
CA ALA A 8 -4.15 -4.50 -15.35
C ALA A 8 -4.36 -5.99 -15.69
N GLN A 9 -5.47 -6.32 -16.37
CA GLN A 9 -5.75 -7.71 -16.78
C GLN A 9 -4.79 -8.22 -17.87
N ARG A 10 -4.35 -7.31 -18.76
CA ARG A 10 -3.46 -7.60 -19.88
C ARG A 10 -2.50 -6.43 -20.09
N LEU A 11 -1.39 -6.69 -20.78
CA LEU A 11 -0.42 -5.67 -21.18
C LEU A 11 -0.83 -5.04 -22.52
N ASP A 12 -1.93 -4.30 -22.51
CA ASP A 12 -2.41 -3.51 -23.65
C ASP A 12 -2.95 -2.14 -23.21
N ALA A 13 -3.11 -1.24 -24.19
CA ALA A 13 -3.48 0.14 -23.92
C ALA A 13 -4.83 0.24 -23.19
N ASP A 14 -5.85 -0.52 -23.61
CA ASP A 14 -7.19 -0.46 -23.01
C ASP A 14 -7.17 -0.87 -21.54
N SER A 15 -6.50 -1.99 -21.22
CA SER A 15 -6.39 -2.51 -19.86
C SER A 15 -5.56 -1.59 -18.95
N ILE A 16 -4.50 -0.97 -19.48
CA ILE A 16 -3.69 0.02 -18.76
C ILE A 16 -4.51 1.28 -18.47
N MET A 17 -5.23 1.78 -19.47
CA MET A 17 -6.07 2.97 -19.31
C MET A 17 -7.20 2.73 -18.32
N GLU A 18 -7.78 1.53 -18.30
CA GLU A 18 -8.79 1.15 -17.31
C GLU A 18 -8.21 1.11 -15.88
N ALA A 19 -7.02 0.52 -15.71
CA ALA A 19 -6.34 0.51 -14.40
C ALA A 19 -6.07 1.92 -13.88
N LEU A 20 -5.66 2.85 -14.76
CA LEU A 20 -5.45 4.26 -14.41
C LEU A 20 -6.76 4.96 -14.04
N ARG A 21 -7.84 4.79 -14.83
CA ARG A 21 -9.15 5.43 -14.56
C ARG A 21 -9.77 4.97 -13.25
N THR A 22 -9.64 3.68 -12.95
CA THR A 22 -10.24 3.06 -11.75
C THR A 22 -9.38 3.22 -10.49
N GLY A 23 -8.16 3.77 -10.61
CA GLY A 23 -7.25 3.88 -9.48
C GLY A 23 -6.56 2.56 -9.10
N SER A 24 -6.62 1.54 -9.97
CA SER A 24 -5.98 0.23 -9.80
C SER A 24 -4.46 0.28 -10.02
N PHE A 25 -3.79 1.19 -9.32
CA PHE A 25 -2.35 1.41 -9.40
C PHE A 25 -1.79 1.97 -8.08
N TYR A 26 -0.47 1.98 -7.95
CA TYR A 26 0.23 2.61 -6.84
C TYR A 26 1.57 3.19 -7.31
N ALA A 27 2.12 4.16 -6.56
CA ALA A 27 3.43 4.73 -6.85
C ALA A 27 4.52 4.00 -6.04
N SER A 28 5.68 3.77 -6.62
CA SER A 28 6.82 3.17 -5.92
C SER A 28 8.17 3.72 -6.38
N CYS A 29 9.12 3.73 -5.47
CA CYS A 29 10.54 3.96 -5.72
C CYS A 29 11.39 2.73 -5.32
N GLY A 30 10.77 1.61 -4.96
CA GLY A 30 11.47 0.41 -4.49
C GLY A 30 10.50 -0.71 -4.10
N PRO A 31 9.74 -0.56 -2.98
CA PRO A 31 8.87 -1.63 -2.50
C PRO A 31 7.79 -2.04 -3.51
N THR A 32 7.47 -3.32 -3.56
CA THR A 32 6.34 -3.84 -4.33
C THR A 32 5.20 -4.24 -3.41
N ILE A 33 3.97 -3.90 -3.80
CA ILE A 33 2.74 -4.37 -3.18
C ILE A 33 2.19 -5.50 -4.05
N GLU A 34 2.17 -6.70 -3.49
CA GLU A 34 1.74 -7.91 -4.18
C GLU A 34 0.24 -8.16 -4.02
N ASP A 35 -0.28 -7.88 -2.83
CA ASP A 35 -1.72 -7.92 -2.54
C ASP A 35 -2.08 -6.85 -1.51
N CYS A 36 -3.23 -6.19 -1.69
CA CYS A 36 -3.76 -5.20 -0.76
C CYS A 36 -5.28 -5.20 -0.84
N ARG A 37 -5.95 -5.46 0.28
CA ARG A 37 -7.41 -5.55 0.34
C ARG A 37 -7.95 -5.13 1.70
N ILE A 38 -9.21 -4.70 1.71
CA ILE A 38 -9.98 -4.51 2.95
C ILE A 38 -10.68 -5.83 3.26
N GLU A 39 -10.47 -6.36 4.46
CA GLU A 39 -11.09 -7.60 4.94
C GLU A 39 -11.45 -7.45 6.42
N ASN A 40 -12.72 -7.66 6.78
CA ASN A 40 -13.21 -7.62 8.17
C ASN A 40 -12.74 -6.38 8.95
N ASN A 41 -12.89 -5.18 8.37
CA ASN A 41 -12.48 -3.91 8.98
C ASN A 41 -10.95 -3.80 9.24
N ASN A 42 -10.15 -4.47 8.41
CA ASN A 42 -8.70 -4.39 8.41
C ASN A 42 -8.19 -4.17 6.97
N ILE A 43 -7.06 -3.48 6.80
CA ILE A 43 -6.25 -3.61 5.59
C ILE A 43 -5.33 -4.82 5.77
N VAL A 44 -5.42 -5.77 4.85
CA VAL A 44 -4.49 -6.90 4.75
C VAL A 44 -3.60 -6.66 3.53
N LEU A 45 -2.28 -6.70 3.75
CA LEU A 45 -1.28 -6.34 2.77
C LEU A 45 -0.17 -7.38 2.73
N ARG A 46 0.27 -7.75 1.52
CA ARG A 46 1.53 -8.46 1.27
C ARG A 46 2.42 -7.63 0.36
N CYS A 47 3.69 -7.53 0.71
CA CYS A 47 4.66 -6.71 0.00
C CYS A 47 6.05 -7.35 -0.02
N SER A 48 6.95 -6.75 -0.81
CA SER A 48 8.40 -7.00 -0.68
C SER A 48 8.87 -6.69 0.75
N ALA A 49 10.08 -7.15 1.10
CA ALA A 49 10.73 -6.83 2.37
C ALA A 49 10.78 -5.30 2.65
N VAL A 50 10.17 -4.87 3.75
CA VAL A 50 10.17 -3.47 4.19
C VAL A 50 10.51 -3.36 5.68
N LYS A 51 11.15 -2.27 6.08
CA LYS A 51 11.45 -1.99 7.50
C LYS A 51 10.36 -1.21 8.20
N GLU A 52 9.52 -0.49 7.46
CA GLU A 52 8.44 0.33 8.02
C GLU A 52 7.19 0.19 7.14
N ALA A 53 6.04 0.12 7.80
CA ALA A 53 4.73 0.12 7.15
C ALA A 53 3.78 1.04 7.92
N HIS A 54 3.16 1.99 7.22
CA HIS A 54 2.28 3.00 7.80
C HIS A 54 0.91 2.94 7.16
N LEU A 55 -0.12 2.78 7.98
CA LEU A 55 -1.49 3.08 7.61
C LEU A 55 -1.81 4.51 8.03
N ILE A 56 -2.18 5.33 7.06
CA ILE A 56 -2.44 6.76 7.25
C ILE A 56 -3.94 6.98 7.07
N GLY A 57 -4.60 7.42 8.14
CA GLY A 57 -6.00 7.81 8.15
C GLY A 57 -6.17 9.33 8.08
N ARG A 58 -7.25 9.84 8.68
CA ARG A 58 -7.59 11.27 8.71
C ARG A 58 -6.74 12.00 9.76
N TRP A 59 -6.22 13.20 9.43
CA TRP A 59 -5.38 13.98 10.35
C TRP A 59 -4.12 13.21 10.79
N ALA A 60 -3.81 13.22 12.08
CA ALA A 60 -2.69 12.48 12.68
C ALA A 60 -3.07 11.05 13.12
N SER A 61 -4.17 10.49 12.61
CA SER A 61 -4.58 9.11 12.93
C SER A 61 -3.92 8.10 12.00
N GLY A 62 -3.55 6.95 12.55
CA GLY A 62 -2.98 5.87 11.76
C GLY A 62 -2.33 4.81 12.64
N HIS A 63 -1.66 3.86 11.99
CA HIS A 63 -0.88 2.83 12.62
C HIS A 63 0.47 2.72 11.91
N SER A 64 1.54 2.50 12.67
CA SER A 64 2.88 2.29 12.15
C SER A 64 3.44 0.99 12.70
N PHE A 65 3.97 0.15 11.83
CA PHE A 65 4.75 -1.02 12.17
C PHE A 65 6.20 -0.82 11.75
N TYR A 66 7.10 -1.31 12.59
CA TYR A 66 8.55 -1.24 12.40
C TYR A 66 9.11 -2.65 12.53
N ALA A 67 10.01 -3.01 11.62
CA ALA A 67 10.79 -4.24 11.72
C ALA A 67 11.59 -4.25 13.03
N ASP A 68 11.76 -5.43 13.62
CA ASP A 68 12.54 -5.63 14.85
C ASP A 68 14.06 -5.61 14.64
N GLY A 69 14.51 -5.34 13.42
CA GLY A 69 15.91 -5.25 13.00
C GLY A 69 16.46 -6.54 12.41
N GLU A 70 16.05 -7.70 12.93
CA GLU A 70 16.46 -9.00 12.41
C GLU A 70 15.61 -9.42 11.20
N ASN A 71 14.30 -9.16 11.25
CA ASN A 71 13.37 -9.57 10.21
C ASN A 71 12.68 -8.38 9.56
N ASP A 72 12.57 -8.42 8.24
CA ASP A 72 11.77 -7.44 7.50
C ASP A 72 10.29 -7.83 7.50
N ILE A 73 9.43 -6.83 7.37
CA ILE A 73 8.00 -6.99 7.28
C ILE A 73 7.66 -7.33 5.82
N MET A 74 6.88 -8.39 5.62
CA MET A 74 6.36 -8.79 4.29
C MET A 74 4.83 -8.95 4.26
N GLU A 75 4.21 -9.11 5.44
CA GLU A 75 2.76 -9.19 5.62
C GLU A 75 2.33 -8.27 6.75
N ILE A 76 1.29 -7.47 6.51
CA ILE A 76 0.73 -6.58 7.53
C ILE A 76 -0.79 -6.71 7.57
N LYS A 77 -1.32 -6.66 8.79
CA LYS A 77 -2.74 -6.46 9.06
C LYS A 77 -2.93 -5.20 9.88
N PHE A 78 -3.55 -4.19 9.28
CA PHE A 78 -3.85 -2.94 9.94
C PHE A 78 -5.32 -2.88 10.35
N PRO A 79 -5.64 -2.61 11.63
CA PRO A 79 -7.01 -2.31 12.02
C PRO A 79 -7.45 -0.96 11.43
N ILE A 80 -8.70 -0.89 10.98
CA ILE A 80 -9.31 0.33 10.47
C ILE A 80 -10.25 0.88 11.55
N ASP A 81 -10.14 2.16 11.91
CA ASP A 81 -11.14 2.80 12.77
C ASP A 81 -12.43 3.05 11.97
N LYS A 82 -13.59 2.75 12.57
CA LYS A 82 -14.92 2.93 11.97
C LYS A 82 -15.23 4.38 11.59
N ASN A 83 -14.54 5.35 12.20
CA ASN A 83 -14.74 6.77 11.95
C ASN A 83 -13.87 7.32 10.81
N TRP A 84 -12.97 6.51 10.25
CA TRP A 84 -12.16 6.91 9.12
C TRP A 84 -12.96 6.84 7.82
N LYS A 85 -12.83 7.87 6.99
CA LYS A 85 -13.50 7.95 5.67
C LYS A 85 -12.61 7.43 4.53
N TYR A 86 -11.31 7.42 4.76
CA TYR A 86 -10.33 6.89 3.85
C TYR A 86 -9.08 6.45 4.62
N VAL A 87 -8.32 5.55 4.03
CA VAL A 87 -6.99 5.17 4.47
C VAL A 87 -6.06 5.01 3.28
N ARG A 88 -4.76 5.20 3.48
CA ARG A 88 -3.73 4.81 2.51
C ARG A 88 -2.58 4.13 3.21
N VAL A 89 -1.83 3.32 2.49
CA VAL A 89 -0.63 2.67 3.01
C VAL A 89 0.61 3.31 2.42
N GLU A 90 1.61 3.56 3.27
CA GLU A 90 2.99 3.87 2.89
C GLU A 90 3.90 2.76 3.39
N LEU A 91 4.77 2.26 2.52
CA LEU A 91 5.79 1.27 2.84
C LEU A 91 7.18 1.86 2.66
N VAL A 92 8.15 1.44 3.48
CA VAL A 92 9.54 1.91 3.41
C VAL A 92 10.52 0.75 3.49
N ASP A 93 11.36 0.56 2.47
CA ASP A 93 12.43 -0.44 2.50
C ASP A 93 13.65 0.02 3.32
N ARG A 94 14.62 -0.89 3.53
CA ARG A 94 15.86 -0.57 4.28
C ARG A 94 16.71 0.52 3.64
N GLN A 95 16.58 0.73 2.34
CA GLN A 95 17.29 1.77 1.58
C GLN A 95 16.57 3.13 1.67
N GLY A 96 15.40 3.18 2.31
CA GLY A 96 14.58 4.38 2.44
C GLY A 96 13.68 4.65 1.23
N ASN A 97 13.62 3.74 0.25
CA ASN A 97 12.69 3.84 -0.85
C ASN A 97 11.27 3.54 -0.35
N ARG A 98 10.28 4.10 -1.05
CA ARG A 98 8.90 4.09 -0.59
C ARG A 98 7.93 3.60 -1.65
N ALA A 99 6.81 3.04 -1.21
CA ALA A 99 5.64 2.80 -2.03
C ALA A 99 4.38 3.33 -1.35
N TRP A 100 3.45 3.86 -2.14
CA TRP A 100 2.21 4.47 -1.65
C TRP A 100 1.00 3.96 -2.41
N THR A 101 0.03 3.42 -1.68
CA THR A 101 -1.27 3.12 -2.28
C THR A 101 -2.04 4.39 -2.58
N ASN A 102 -2.94 4.31 -3.55
CA ASN A 102 -4.05 5.26 -3.61
C ASN A 102 -4.90 5.16 -2.33
N PRO A 103 -5.65 6.21 -1.96
CA PRO A 103 -6.59 6.14 -0.85
C PRO A 103 -7.69 5.11 -1.11
N PHE A 104 -7.88 4.19 -0.17
CA PHE A 104 -9.07 3.38 -0.09
C PHE A 104 -10.16 4.21 0.59
N ILE A 105 -11.30 4.36 -0.08
CA ILE A 105 -12.50 4.97 0.51
C ILE A 105 -13.23 3.89 1.32
N LEU A 106 -13.60 4.22 2.57
CA LEU A 106 -14.19 3.31 3.55
C LEU A 106 -15.70 3.48 3.67
#